data_AF-A0A661YFK5-F1
#
_entry.id   AF-A0A661YFK5-F1
#
_cell.length_a   1.000
_cell.length_b   1.000
_cell.length_c   1.000
_cell.angle_alpha   90.00
_cell.angle_beta   90.00
_cell.angle_gamma   90.00
#
_symmetry.space_group_name_H-M   'P 1'
#
loop_
_entity.id
_entity.type
_entity.pdbx_description
1 polymer ?
#
loop_
_entity_poly.entity_id
_entity_poly.type
_entity_poly.pdbx_seq_one_letter_code
_entity_poly.pdbx_strand_id
1 'polypeptide(L)'
;MKILSTLFTFLLLSGFLFAQEASTPQSSYELKPLSIEEEEALKKLPELQLPAEYKNRSLPAVVDNSAQPYMRQVFQQTGLCCGQAAGIGYNFTYEMDRERDVPANTNDYLYPTHFTYNWMHGGFGYYGVSYLHSFQILKHCGNVNVTEYGGTLSYGGAERWMSGYDDYYSGMSNRINNIFQINVGTVEGLDVFKHWINDHLEGAAVGGVGSFYSQYTSVSNTLPAGTPEEGKYVLTAFGGYANHAQTIVGYNDSIRWDYNNDGQYTNHIDINGDGEVNMKDWEIGGFKMVQSYGGAPTWGDQGYCYMMYKTVGDKIGDGGIWNHCVHVLDVKESCEPQATMKVTLTHDSRDKIKVVAGVSNNINGTSPQYILEYPIFNYQSGDQYMQGGWSPPGNKTIEFGLDISPLLSEINLGQDVKFFLQVYEYDPGAEGTGQINSFSVIDYTDGYEEYTCAQSNVPINENDLTSLSLIANFDFDRVEIL
;
A
#
# COMPACT_ATOMS: atom_id res chain seq x y z
N MET A 1 18.91 -67.24 56.81
CA MET A 1 20.14 -66.53 56.41
C MET A 1 19.83 -65.75 55.14
N LYS A 2 19.77 -64.41 55.24
CA LYS A 2 19.49 -63.39 54.20
C LYS A 2 18.28 -63.62 53.28
N ILE A 3 17.39 -62.63 53.19
CA ILE A 3 16.88 -62.03 51.93
C ILE A 3 16.07 -60.77 52.27
N LEU A 4 16.18 -59.81 51.35
CA LEU A 4 15.77 -58.41 51.29
C LEU A 4 14.34 -58.10 51.77
N SER A 5 14.17 -56.95 52.45
CA SER A 5 12.95 -56.15 52.36
C SER A 5 13.30 -54.70 52.01
N THR A 6 12.83 -54.29 50.84
CA THR A 6 12.91 -52.94 50.28
C THR A 6 12.03 -51.99 51.12
N LEU A 7 12.60 -50.89 51.62
CA LEU A 7 11.82 -49.79 52.21
C LEU A 7 11.97 -48.55 51.33
N PHE A 8 10.87 -48.15 50.70
CA PHE A 8 10.70 -46.95 49.90
C PHE A 8 10.74 -45.72 50.82
N THR A 9 11.64 -44.77 50.56
CA THR A 9 11.59 -43.43 51.17
C THR A 9 11.30 -42.44 50.05
N PHE A 10 10.09 -41.88 50.07
CA PHE A 10 9.66 -40.81 49.17
C PHE A 10 10.23 -39.48 49.70
N LEU A 11 11.13 -38.85 48.95
CA LEU A 11 11.57 -37.49 49.19
C LEU A 11 10.77 -36.55 48.28
N LEU A 12 9.86 -35.78 48.89
CA LEU A 12 9.20 -34.63 48.28
C LEU A 12 10.21 -33.47 48.22
N LEU A 13 10.70 -33.14 47.02
CA LEU A 13 11.28 -31.83 46.75
C LEU A 13 10.40 -31.10 45.73
N SER A 14 9.80 -30.02 46.18
CA SER A 14 9.05 -29.05 45.41
C SER A 14 9.96 -28.30 44.43
N GLY A 15 9.88 -28.67 43.15
CA GLY A 15 10.31 -27.83 42.04
C GLY A 15 9.12 -27.10 41.46
N PHE A 16 9.02 -25.79 41.70
CA PHE A 16 8.19 -24.90 40.88
C PHE A 16 8.78 -24.90 39.46
N LEU A 17 8.26 -25.76 38.59
CA LEU A 17 8.42 -25.61 37.16
C LEU A 17 7.35 -24.61 36.72
N PHE A 18 7.77 -23.37 36.45
CA PHE A 18 7.08 -22.58 35.45
C PHE A 18 7.09 -23.42 34.18
N ALA A 19 5.94 -23.94 33.79
CA ALA A 19 5.74 -24.34 32.41
C ALA A 19 5.89 -23.04 31.60
N GLN A 20 7.07 -22.80 31.02
CA GLN A 20 7.09 -22.11 29.74
C GLN A 20 6.20 -22.95 28.84
N GLU A 21 5.02 -22.43 28.51
CA GLU A 21 4.37 -22.83 27.28
C GLU A 21 5.45 -22.66 26.20
N ALA A 22 6.00 -23.78 25.76
CA ALA A 22 6.76 -23.81 24.53
C ALA A 22 5.77 -23.32 23.48
N SER A 23 5.95 -22.06 23.07
CA SER A 23 5.29 -21.50 21.91
C SER A 23 5.45 -22.52 20.80
N THR A 24 4.36 -23.19 20.44
CA THR A 24 4.29 -23.95 19.21
C THR A 24 4.83 -23.06 18.10
N PRO A 25 5.80 -23.49 17.29
CA PRO A 25 6.27 -22.68 16.18
C PRO A 25 5.06 -22.40 15.30
N GLN A 26 4.66 -21.13 15.25
CA GLN A 26 3.59 -20.64 14.41
C GLN A 26 3.92 -21.06 12.98
N SER A 27 3.01 -21.79 12.33
CA SER A 27 3.20 -22.30 10.97
C SER A 27 3.64 -21.15 10.06
N SER A 28 4.74 -21.37 9.35
CA SER A 28 5.44 -20.43 8.48
C SER A 28 4.52 -19.48 7.72
N TYR A 29 4.69 -18.18 7.97
CA TYR A 29 4.19 -17.14 7.09
C TYR A 29 4.77 -17.35 5.68
N GLU A 30 3.91 -17.48 4.67
CA GLU A 30 4.32 -17.73 3.28
C GLU A 30 4.08 -16.48 2.43
N LEU A 31 5.16 -15.93 1.87
CA LEU A 31 5.07 -14.87 0.86
C LEU A 31 4.66 -15.51 -0.47
N LYS A 32 3.43 -15.23 -0.91
CA LYS A 32 2.92 -15.69 -2.20
C LYS A 32 3.49 -14.84 -3.34
N PRO A 33 3.86 -15.44 -4.48
CA PRO A 33 4.10 -14.71 -5.71
C PRO A 33 2.85 -13.93 -6.13
N LEU A 34 3.07 -12.86 -6.93
CA LEU A 34 1.97 -12.11 -7.53
C LEU A 34 1.05 -13.00 -8.39
N SER A 35 -0.26 -12.70 -8.38
CA SER A 35 -1.31 -13.42 -9.10
C SER A 35 -1.50 -12.91 -10.54
N ILE A 36 -2.24 -13.67 -11.35
CA ILE A 36 -2.64 -13.27 -12.73
C ILE A 36 -3.49 -11.98 -12.70
N GLU A 37 -4.27 -11.75 -11.65
CA GLU A 37 -5.09 -10.55 -11.51
C GLU A 37 -4.23 -9.30 -11.29
N GLU A 38 -3.11 -9.44 -10.57
CA GLU A 38 -2.15 -8.36 -10.35
C GLU A 38 -1.37 -8.04 -11.64
N GLU A 39 -1.08 -9.05 -12.46
CA GLU A 39 -0.59 -8.86 -13.85
C GLU A 39 -1.64 -8.11 -14.71
N GLU A 40 -2.91 -8.48 -14.53
CA GLU A 40 -4.13 -7.77 -14.93
C GLU A 40 -4.11 -6.26 -14.67
N ALA A 41 -3.94 -5.94 -13.39
CA ALA A 41 -3.96 -4.58 -12.90
C ALA A 41 -2.83 -3.75 -13.52
N LEU A 42 -1.66 -4.34 -13.71
CA LEU A 42 -0.50 -3.66 -14.28
C LEU A 42 -0.68 -3.29 -15.75
N LYS A 43 -1.28 -4.16 -16.58
CA LYS A 43 -1.58 -3.82 -18.00
C LYS A 43 -2.48 -2.60 -18.17
N LYS A 44 -3.21 -2.21 -17.12
CA LYS A 44 -4.13 -1.07 -17.12
C LYS A 44 -3.48 0.20 -16.59
N LEU A 45 -2.29 0.13 -15.97
CA LEU A 45 -1.61 1.32 -15.48
C LEU A 45 -1.04 2.13 -16.64
N PRO A 46 -1.20 3.46 -16.64
CA PRO A 46 -0.55 4.30 -17.63
C PRO A 46 0.97 4.19 -17.49
N GLU A 47 1.66 4.15 -18.62
CA GLU A 47 3.12 4.19 -18.66
C GLU A 47 3.58 5.65 -18.59
N LEU A 48 4.53 5.96 -17.70
CA LEU A 48 5.12 7.29 -17.64
C LEU A 48 6.05 7.47 -18.83
N GLN A 49 5.89 8.58 -19.54
CA GLN A 49 6.69 8.89 -20.72
C GLN A 49 7.60 10.09 -20.45
N LEU A 50 8.80 10.08 -21.02
CA LEU A 50 9.70 11.22 -20.94
C LEU A 50 9.09 12.41 -21.70
N PRO A 51 8.83 13.56 -21.05
CA PRO A 51 8.33 14.73 -21.74
C PRO A 51 9.33 15.22 -22.80
N ALA A 52 8.84 15.82 -23.88
CA ALA A 52 9.69 16.17 -25.02
C ALA A 52 10.83 17.13 -24.65
N GLU A 53 10.58 18.03 -23.70
CA GLU A 53 11.56 18.98 -23.16
C GLU A 53 12.68 18.35 -22.32
N TYR A 54 12.57 17.06 -21.96
CA TYR A 54 13.57 16.33 -21.18
C TYR A 54 14.59 15.59 -22.04
N LYS A 55 14.31 15.33 -23.33
CA LYS A 55 15.17 14.52 -24.21
C LYS A 55 16.64 14.95 -24.30
N ASN A 56 16.95 16.21 -23.98
CA ASN A 56 18.30 16.76 -24.00
C ASN A 56 18.75 17.30 -22.64
N ARG A 57 18.01 17.03 -21.56
CA ARG A 57 18.41 17.47 -20.22
C ARG A 57 19.46 16.51 -19.69
N SER A 58 20.56 17.05 -19.17
CA SER A 58 21.59 16.25 -18.54
C SER A 58 21.13 15.79 -17.15
N LEU A 59 21.37 14.51 -16.85
CA LEU A 59 21.22 13.96 -15.50
C LEU A 59 22.54 14.10 -14.72
N PRO A 60 22.49 14.38 -13.41
CA PRO A 60 23.65 14.18 -12.55
C PRO A 60 24.00 12.68 -12.51
N ALA A 61 25.28 12.36 -12.31
CA ALA A 61 25.75 10.97 -12.27
C ALA A 61 25.29 10.22 -11.00
N VAL A 62 24.89 10.95 -9.95
CA VAL A 62 24.44 10.40 -8.68
C VAL A 62 23.29 11.25 -8.14
N VAL A 63 22.20 10.60 -7.72
CA VAL A 63 21.11 11.19 -6.95
C VAL A 63 20.81 10.29 -5.76
N ASP A 64 20.66 10.87 -4.58
CA ASP A 64 20.34 10.14 -3.35
C ASP A 64 19.19 10.82 -2.61
N ASN A 65 17.97 10.40 -2.91
CA ASN A 65 16.77 10.92 -2.26
C ASN A 65 16.60 10.39 -0.83
N SER A 66 17.39 9.40 -0.39
CA SER A 66 17.34 8.96 1.01
C SER A 66 17.92 9.96 2.00
N ALA A 67 18.66 10.95 1.52
CA ALA A 67 19.19 12.04 2.34
C ALA A 67 18.24 13.24 2.45
N GLN A 68 17.13 13.22 1.71
CA GLN A 68 16.14 14.30 1.71
C GLN A 68 15.26 14.25 2.97
N PRO A 69 14.74 15.39 3.45
CA PRO A 69 13.89 15.44 4.63
C PRO A 69 12.59 14.64 4.47
N TYR A 70 12.16 14.39 3.22
CA TYR A 70 10.97 13.60 2.87
C TYR A 70 11.18 12.09 3.03
N MET A 71 12.44 11.63 3.19
CA MET A 71 12.71 10.23 3.46
C MET A 71 12.55 9.93 4.95
N ARG A 72 11.56 9.10 5.26
CA ARG A 72 11.35 8.61 6.64
C ARG A 72 12.52 7.76 7.13
N GLN A 73 12.61 7.62 8.46
CA GLN A 73 13.48 6.62 9.06
C GLN A 73 13.09 5.20 8.64
N VAL A 74 14.10 4.38 8.38
CA VAL A 74 13.96 2.94 8.14
C VAL A 74 13.28 2.29 9.33
N PHE A 75 12.32 1.40 9.07
CA PHE A 75 11.53 0.73 10.10
C PHE A 75 11.48 -0.78 9.89
N GLN A 76 10.96 -1.48 10.91
CA GLN A 76 10.67 -2.91 10.85
C GLN A 76 9.19 -3.10 10.52
N GLN A 77 8.89 -3.74 9.39
CA GLN A 77 7.50 -4.08 9.04
C GLN A 77 6.89 -5.08 10.04
N THR A 78 5.57 -5.01 10.19
CA THR A 78 4.80 -5.95 10.99
C THR A 78 4.04 -6.91 10.07
N GLY A 79 4.19 -8.21 10.26
CA GLY A 79 3.52 -9.21 9.41
C GLY A 79 3.99 -9.17 7.94
N LEU A 80 3.14 -9.63 7.04
CA LEU A 80 3.43 -9.75 5.60
C LEU A 80 3.09 -8.49 4.82
N CYS A 81 3.26 -7.30 5.41
CA CYS A 81 2.91 -6.03 4.78
C CYS A 81 4.04 -5.43 3.91
N CYS A 82 4.95 -6.22 3.33
CA CYS A 82 6.10 -5.67 2.58
C CYS A 82 5.66 -4.79 1.40
N GLY A 83 4.56 -5.14 0.73
CA GLY A 83 3.93 -4.30 -0.29
C GLY A 83 3.60 -2.91 0.26
N GLN A 84 2.88 -2.86 1.38
CA GLN A 84 2.48 -1.60 2.01
C GLN A 84 3.67 -0.88 2.63
N ALA A 85 4.69 -1.60 3.09
CA ALA A 85 5.91 -0.97 3.60
C ALA A 85 6.65 -0.21 2.48
N ALA A 86 6.81 -0.83 1.31
CA ALA A 86 7.42 -0.19 0.15
C ALA A 86 6.52 0.91 -0.46
N GLY A 87 5.27 0.57 -0.76
CA GLY A 87 4.34 1.44 -1.47
C GLY A 87 3.75 2.57 -0.61
N ILE A 88 3.40 2.30 0.64
CA ILE A 88 2.78 3.29 1.54
C ILE A 88 3.84 3.91 2.45
N GLY A 89 4.55 3.05 3.18
CA GLY A 89 5.50 3.47 4.20
C GLY A 89 6.65 4.29 3.64
N TYR A 90 7.20 3.93 2.47
CA TYR A 90 8.27 4.67 1.83
C TYR A 90 7.79 5.55 0.68
N ASN A 91 7.20 4.96 -0.38
CA ASN A 91 6.89 5.69 -1.61
C ASN A 91 5.83 6.78 -1.40
N PHE A 92 4.60 6.42 -1.01
CA PHE A 92 3.53 7.39 -0.78
C PHE A 92 3.90 8.44 0.28
N THR A 93 4.54 8.01 1.37
CA THR A 93 5.02 8.95 2.40
C THR A 93 6.00 9.96 1.82
N TYR A 94 7.01 9.50 1.08
CA TYR A 94 7.99 10.39 0.45
C TYR A 94 7.33 11.37 -0.51
N GLU A 95 6.44 10.88 -1.39
CA GLU A 95 5.82 11.75 -2.40
C GLU A 95 4.88 12.79 -1.78
N MET A 96 4.07 12.41 -0.78
CA MET A 96 3.20 13.34 -0.05
C MET A 96 4.02 14.42 0.67
N ASP A 97 5.10 14.01 1.34
CA ASP A 97 5.94 14.92 2.12
C ASP A 97 6.77 15.84 1.22
N ARG A 98 7.24 15.34 0.07
CA ARG A 98 7.88 16.14 -0.99
C ARG A 98 6.93 17.20 -1.52
N GLU A 99 5.72 16.80 -1.88
CA GLU A 99 4.71 17.69 -2.46
C GLU A 99 4.28 18.79 -1.48
N ARG A 100 4.21 18.47 -0.18
CA ARG A 100 3.85 19.41 0.89
C ARG A 100 5.03 20.17 1.49
N ASP A 101 6.25 19.86 1.06
CA ASP A 101 7.51 20.37 1.61
C ASP A 101 7.61 20.23 3.15
N VAL A 102 7.30 19.04 3.68
CA VAL A 102 7.35 18.72 5.12
C VAL A 102 8.30 17.56 5.42
N PRO A 103 8.99 17.53 6.57
CA PRO A 103 9.90 16.44 6.89
C PRO A 103 9.15 15.18 7.37
N ALA A 104 9.55 14.00 6.86
CA ALA A 104 8.99 12.69 7.18
C ALA A 104 9.43 12.15 8.55
N ASN A 105 9.26 12.94 9.61
CA ASN A 105 9.81 12.68 10.94
C ASN A 105 8.81 12.77 12.10
N THR A 106 7.53 13.03 11.82
CA THR A 106 6.45 13.01 12.81
C THR A 106 5.29 12.15 12.33
N ASN A 107 4.49 11.61 13.25
CA ASN A 107 3.37 10.75 12.89
C ASN A 107 2.29 11.44 12.03
N ASP A 108 2.23 12.77 12.05
CA ASP A 108 1.29 13.55 11.22
C ASP A 108 1.68 13.54 9.74
N TYR A 109 2.96 13.29 9.44
CA TYR A 109 3.55 13.20 8.10
C TYR A 109 3.96 11.78 7.73
N LEU A 110 3.60 10.78 8.54
CA LEU A 110 3.83 9.38 8.22
C LEU A 110 2.50 8.70 7.92
N TYR A 111 2.53 7.74 7.01
CA TYR A 111 1.34 6.97 6.65
C TYR A 111 1.45 5.51 7.11
N PRO A 112 0.40 4.96 7.74
CA PRO A 112 0.42 3.62 8.28
C PRO A 112 0.31 2.58 7.18
N THR A 113 1.05 1.48 7.35
CA THR A 113 0.98 0.34 6.44
C THR A 113 -0.35 -0.42 6.57
N HIS A 114 -0.91 -0.50 7.78
CA HIS A 114 -2.02 -1.40 8.04
C HIS A 114 -3.39 -0.85 7.64
N PHE A 115 -3.55 0.46 7.42
CA PHE A 115 -4.82 0.97 6.92
C PHE A 115 -5.20 0.33 5.58
N THR A 116 -4.28 0.29 4.62
CA THR A 116 -4.55 -0.33 3.31
C THR A 116 -4.36 -1.86 3.32
N TYR A 117 -3.45 -2.38 4.15
CA TYR A 117 -3.22 -3.84 4.28
C TYR A 117 -4.45 -4.59 4.77
N ASN A 118 -5.14 -4.03 5.77
CA ASN A 118 -6.19 -4.71 6.52
C ASN A 118 -7.47 -4.99 5.70
N TRP A 119 -7.59 -4.41 4.49
CA TRP A 119 -8.70 -4.68 3.57
C TRP A 119 -8.49 -5.96 2.75
N MET A 120 -7.25 -6.41 2.52
CA MET A 120 -6.98 -7.41 1.46
C MET A 120 -6.04 -8.55 1.86
N HIS A 121 -5.56 -8.56 3.10
CA HIS A 121 -4.66 -9.57 3.66
C HIS A 121 -5.34 -10.90 4.06
N GLY A 122 -6.63 -11.07 3.73
CA GLY A 122 -7.40 -12.28 4.03
C GLY A 122 -7.82 -12.44 5.50
N GLY A 123 -7.90 -11.34 6.24
CA GLY A 123 -8.48 -11.27 7.58
C GLY A 123 -7.54 -11.46 8.75
N PHE A 124 -6.62 -12.43 8.70
CA PHE A 124 -5.71 -12.73 9.82
C PHE A 124 -4.26 -12.29 9.60
N GLY A 125 -3.92 -11.76 8.42
CA GLY A 125 -2.54 -11.32 8.11
C GLY A 125 -1.62 -12.46 7.69
N TYR A 126 -2.19 -13.60 7.30
CA TYR A 126 -1.43 -14.75 6.82
C TYR A 126 -0.96 -14.60 5.36
N TYR A 127 -1.38 -13.55 4.66
CA TYR A 127 -0.99 -13.30 3.28
C TYR A 127 -0.45 -11.88 3.08
N GLY A 128 0.48 -11.74 2.13
CA GLY A 128 0.90 -10.44 1.63
C GLY A 128 -0.17 -9.81 0.73
N VAL A 129 -0.11 -8.49 0.57
CA VAL A 129 -1.02 -7.73 -0.29
C VAL A 129 -0.19 -6.93 -1.27
N SER A 130 -0.56 -6.97 -2.56
CA SER A 130 0.09 -6.12 -3.55
C SER A 130 -0.11 -4.63 -3.24
N TYR A 131 0.97 -3.84 -3.34
CA TYR A 131 0.87 -2.39 -3.19
C TYR A 131 0.02 -1.76 -4.29
N LEU A 132 -0.15 -2.42 -5.45
CA LEU A 132 -1.02 -1.93 -6.51
C LEU A 132 -2.47 -1.83 -6.06
N HIS A 133 -2.92 -2.80 -5.24
CA HIS A 133 -4.24 -2.72 -4.61
C HIS A 133 -4.32 -1.59 -3.59
N SER A 134 -3.26 -1.39 -2.79
CA SER A 134 -3.20 -0.28 -1.85
C SER A 134 -3.26 1.07 -2.55
N PHE A 135 -2.67 1.20 -3.73
CA PHE A 135 -2.75 2.44 -4.52
C PHE A 135 -4.16 2.71 -5.06
N GLN A 136 -4.97 1.68 -5.33
CA GLN A 136 -6.40 1.90 -5.64
C GLN A 136 -7.14 2.48 -4.43
N ILE A 137 -6.85 2.00 -3.23
CA ILE A 137 -7.39 2.58 -1.99
C ILE A 137 -6.91 4.04 -1.85
N LEU A 138 -5.63 4.34 -2.08
CA LEU A 138 -5.12 5.72 -2.07
C LEU A 138 -5.85 6.64 -3.06
N LYS A 139 -6.15 6.13 -4.25
CA LYS A 139 -6.80 6.93 -5.31
C LYS A 139 -8.26 7.25 -4.98
N HIS A 140 -8.99 6.26 -4.46
CA HIS A 140 -10.45 6.36 -4.28
C HIS A 140 -10.89 6.74 -2.86
N CYS A 141 -10.09 6.40 -1.85
CA CYS A 141 -10.43 6.59 -0.44
C CYS A 141 -9.41 7.50 0.25
N GLY A 142 -8.12 7.32 -0.04
CA GLY A 142 -7.00 7.97 0.62
C GLY A 142 -6.39 7.12 1.73
N ASN A 143 -5.64 7.75 2.63
CA ASN A 143 -5.03 7.09 3.79
C ASN A 143 -4.93 8.07 4.96
N VAL A 144 -5.18 7.59 6.17
CA VAL A 144 -4.94 8.40 7.38
C VAL A 144 -3.46 8.57 7.65
N ASN A 145 -3.09 9.58 8.41
CA ASN A 145 -1.73 9.63 8.96
C ASN A 145 -1.59 8.65 10.15
N VAL A 146 -0.35 8.46 10.61
CA VAL A 146 -0.05 7.54 11.71
C VAL A 146 -0.69 8.01 13.02
N THR A 147 -0.81 9.32 13.26
CA THR A 147 -1.45 9.86 14.46
C THR A 147 -2.91 9.43 14.55
N GLU A 148 -3.70 9.70 13.50
CA GLU A 148 -5.12 9.36 13.36
C GLU A 148 -5.33 7.84 13.39
N TYR A 149 -4.44 7.08 12.78
CA TYR A 149 -4.56 5.61 12.79
C TYR A 149 -4.39 4.99 14.18
N GLY A 150 -3.75 5.69 15.12
CA GLY A 150 -3.53 5.25 16.51
C GLY A 150 -2.07 5.29 16.99
N GLY A 151 -1.18 5.97 16.27
CA GLY A 151 0.17 6.31 16.69
C GLY A 151 1.28 5.35 16.23
N THR A 152 0.96 4.26 15.54
CA THR A 152 1.94 3.35 14.94
C THR A 152 1.52 2.87 13.55
N LEU A 153 2.46 2.35 12.75
CA LEU A 153 2.19 1.87 11.37
C LEU A 153 1.23 0.68 11.29
N SER A 154 0.97 0.02 12.41
CA SER A 154 0.22 -1.23 12.55
C SER A 154 -0.69 -1.23 13.78
N TYR A 155 -1.13 -0.05 14.24
CA TYR A 155 -1.97 0.07 15.43
C TYR A 155 -3.24 -0.78 15.33
N GLY A 156 -3.48 -1.61 16.35
CA GLY A 156 -4.59 -2.58 16.38
C GLY A 156 -4.36 -3.86 15.58
N GLY A 157 -3.22 -4.01 14.91
CA GLY A 157 -2.83 -5.23 14.20
C GLY A 157 -3.54 -5.45 12.87
N ALA A 158 -3.31 -6.63 12.28
CA ALA A 158 -3.80 -6.96 10.94
C ALA A 158 -5.33 -7.08 10.88
N GLU A 159 -5.99 -7.47 11.97
CA GLU A 159 -7.44 -7.69 11.96
C GLU A 159 -8.25 -6.39 11.99
N ARG A 160 -7.64 -5.26 12.38
CA ARG A 160 -8.39 -4.03 12.67
C ARG A 160 -8.91 -3.34 11.41
N TRP A 161 -10.21 -3.13 11.32
CA TRP A 161 -10.74 -2.01 10.53
C TRP A 161 -10.98 -0.82 11.44
N MET A 162 -10.45 0.33 11.04
CA MET A 162 -10.59 1.58 11.78
C MET A 162 -12.06 2.02 11.81
N SER A 163 -12.49 2.58 12.93
CA SER A 163 -13.85 3.11 13.12
C SER A 163 -13.77 4.56 13.60
N GLY A 164 -14.55 5.44 12.97
CA GLY A 164 -14.67 6.86 13.29
C GLY A 164 -14.76 7.69 12.02
N TYR A 165 -15.85 8.44 11.83
CA TYR A 165 -16.04 9.25 10.61
C TYR A 165 -14.90 10.25 10.37
N ASP A 166 -14.49 10.95 11.43
CA ASP A 166 -13.49 12.03 11.35
C ASP A 166 -12.13 11.50 10.85
N ASP A 167 -11.73 10.29 11.24
CA ASP A 167 -10.51 9.65 10.76
C ASP A 167 -10.63 9.27 9.28
N TYR A 168 -11.79 8.77 8.82
CA TYR A 168 -11.96 8.52 7.38
C TYR A 168 -11.94 9.83 6.60
N TYR A 169 -12.59 10.87 7.12
CA TYR A 169 -12.62 12.19 6.50
C TYR A 169 -11.22 12.79 6.37
N SER A 170 -10.41 12.76 7.43
CA SER A 170 -9.01 13.22 7.37
C SER A 170 -8.21 12.41 6.35
N GLY A 171 -8.44 11.10 6.26
CA GLY A 171 -7.79 10.22 5.29
C GLY A 171 -8.10 10.58 3.82
N MET A 172 -9.26 11.17 3.54
CA MET A 172 -9.65 11.60 2.19
C MET A 172 -8.75 12.72 1.64
N SER A 173 -8.05 13.45 2.51
CA SER A 173 -7.10 14.50 2.12
C SER A 173 -5.74 13.99 1.65
N ASN A 174 -5.41 12.73 1.92
CA ASN A 174 -4.13 12.14 1.54
C ASN A 174 -4.36 11.13 0.42
N ARG A 175 -4.23 11.59 -0.82
CA ARG A 175 -4.60 10.82 -2.02
C ARG A 175 -3.58 10.95 -3.13
N ILE A 176 -3.71 10.04 -4.08
CA ILE A 176 -2.99 10.11 -5.36
C ILE A 176 -3.91 10.56 -6.49
N ASN A 177 -3.37 11.31 -7.44
CA ASN A 177 -3.98 11.53 -8.75
C ASN A 177 -3.88 10.26 -9.59
N ASN A 178 -2.67 9.72 -9.66
CA ASN A 178 -2.38 8.61 -10.55
C ASN A 178 -1.25 7.71 -10.06
N ILE A 179 -1.19 6.53 -10.69
CA ILE A 179 -0.13 5.55 -10.52
C ILE A 179 0.46 5.39 -11.91
N PHE A 180 1.77 5.51 -12.05
CA PHE A 180 2.43 5.22 -13.30
C PHE A 180 3.36 4.02 -13.16
N GLN A 181 3.44 3.25 -14.24
CA GLN A 181 4.50 2.25 -14.40
C GLN A 181 5.60 2.80 -15.31
N ILE A 182 6.83 2.37 -15.04
CA ILE A 182 7.99 2.65 -15.88
C ILE A 182 8.68 1.30 -16.15
N ASN A 183 8.78 0.90 -17.41
CA ASN A 183 9.56 -0.27 -17.80
C ASN A 183 11.03 0.11 -17.84
N VAL A 184 11.75 -0.14 -16.75
CA VAL A 184 13.17 0.18 -16.57
C VAL A 184 14.13 -0.87 -17.13
N GLY A 185 13.61 -1.87 -17.87
CA GLY A 185 14.42 -2.90 -18.52
C GLY A 185 15.10 -2.44 -19.81
N THR A 186 14.83 -1.22 -20.27
CA THR A 186 15.46 -0.59 -21.42
C THR A 186 16.21 0.67 -21.01
N VAL A 187 17.15 1.11 -21.85
CA VAL A 187 17.92 2.35 -21.61
C VAL A 187 16.99 3.56 -21.56
N GLU A 188 15.98 3.60 -22.42
CA GLU A 188 14.99 4.68 -22.48
C GLU A 188 14.14 4.74 -21.20
N GLY A 189 13.67 3.59 -20.70
CA GLY A 189 12.88 3.56 -19.48
C GLY A 189 13.72 3.81 -18.22
N LEU A 190 14.98 3.36 -18.21
CA LEU A 190 15.96 3.75 -17.19
C LEU A 190 16.14 5.27 -17.16
N ASP A 191 16.25 5.93 -18.32
CA ASP A 191 16.39 7.38 -18.42
C ASP A 191 15.16 8.13 -17.88
N VAL A 192 13.94 7.67 -18.24
CA VAL A 192 12.68 8.18 -17.66
C VAL A 192 12.72 8.12 -16.13
N PHE A 193 13.10 6.97 -15.57
CA PHE A 193 13.09 6.80 -14.13
C PHE A 193 14.20 7.58 -13.43
N LYS A 194 15.38 7.74 -14.05
CA LYS A 194 16.43 8.61 -13.51
C LYS A 194 16.01 10.08 -13.48
N HIS A 195 15.31 10.55 -14.51
CA HIS A 195 14.71 11.89 -14.49
C HIS A 195 13.63 12.01 -13.41
N TRP A 196 12.76 11.02 -13.25
CA TRP A 196 11.82 10.98 -12.12
C TRP A 196 12.52 11.12 -10.76
N ILE A 197 13.58 10.33 -10.51
CA ILE A 197 14.37 10.40 -9.28
C ILE A 197 15.06 11.76 -9.11
N ASN A 198 15.53 12.37 -10.20
CA ASN A 198 16.28 13.62 -10.16
C ASN A 198 15.39 14.84 -9.86
N ASP A 199 14.30 15.00 -10.60
CA ASP A 199 13.48 16.22 -10.57
C ASP A 199 11.99 15.97 -10.82
N HIS A 200 11.52 14.73 -10.61
CA HIS A 200 10.11 14.32 -10.73
C HIS A 200 9.49 14.61 -12.12
N LEU A 201 10.32 14.80 -13.15
CA LEU A 201 9.91 15.26 -14.47
C LEU A 201 9.24 16.65 -14.49
N GLU A 202 9.38 17.44 -13.44
CA GLU A 202 8.81 18.80 -13.33
C GLU A 202 9.89 19.91 -13.24
N GLY A 203 11.17 19.53 -13.18
CA GLY A 203 12.29 20.45 -13.07
C GLY A 203 12.47 20.97 -11.64
N ALA A 204 11.91 20.24 -10.68
CA ALA A 204 12.07 20.48 -9.26
C ALA A 204 13.52 20.26 -8.81
N ALA A 205 13.86 20.80 -7.64
CA ALA A 205 15.19 20.62 -7.05
C ALA A 205 15.43 19.18 -6.53
N VAL A 206 14.34 18.46 -6.25
CA VAL A 206 14.33 17.11 -5.69
C VAL A 206 13.28 16.31 -6.43
N GLY A 207 13.64 15.10 -6.86
CA GLY A 207 12.71 14.19 -7.52
C GLY A 207 12.06 13.18 -6.59
N GLY A 208 11.41 12.19 -7.19
CA GLY A 208 10.61 11.16 -6.51
C GLY A 208 11.37 9.87 -6.19
N VAL A 209 10.61 8.87 -5.80
CA VAL A 209 11.06 7.49 -5.53
C VAL A 209 10.18 6.49 -6.28
N GLY A 210 10.52 5.20 -6.26
CA GLY A 210 9.75 4.18 -6.98
C GLY A 210 9.74 2.82 -6.31
N SER A 211 8.59 2.16 -6.29
CA SER A 211 8.43 0.82 -5.70
C SER A 211 8.49 -0.28 -6.76
N PHE A 212 9.08 -1.41 -6.41
CA PHE A 212 9.18 -2.56 -7.30
C PHE A 212 9.00 -3.88 -6.55
N TYR A 213 8.72 -4.94 -7.31
CA TYR A 213 8.65 -6.31 -6.82
C TYR A 213 9.85 -7.13 -7.28
N SER A 214 10.37 -7.96 -6.38
CA SER A 214 11.44 -8.92 -6.64
C SER A 214 11.32 -10.10 -5.68
N GLN A 215 12.27 -11.04 -5.74
CA GLN A 215 12.40 -12.04 -4.69
C GLN A 215 13.14 -11.44 -3.50
N TYR A 216 12.66 -11.72 -2.28
CA TYR A 216 13.47 -11.45 -1.09
C TYR A 216 14.85 -12.10 -1.22
N THR A 217 15.88 -11.28 -1.02
CA THR A 217 17.28 -11.69 -1.08
C THR A 217 18.01 -11.09 0.11
N SER A 218 18.70 -11.95 0.88
CA SER A 218 19.61 -11.49 1.92
C SER A 218 20.83 -10.83 1.26
N VAL A 219 21.30 -9.73 1.83
CA VAL A 219 22.52 -9.08 1.34
C VAL A 219 23.76 -9.82 1.85
N SER A 220 24.71 -10.08 0.96
CA SER A 220 25.99 -10.72 1.31
C SER A 220 27.17 -10.15 0.53
N ASN A 221 26.92 -9.63 -0.66
CA ASN A 221 27.94 -9.00 -1.50
C ASN A 221 28.13 -7.53 -1.12
N THR A 222 29.37 -7.06 -1.25
CA THR A 222 29.73 -5.65 -1.09
C THR A 222 30.49 -5.18 -2.31
N LEU A 223 30.33 -3.90 -2.66
CA LEU A 223 31.03 -3.31 -3.80
C LEU A 223 32.56 -3.46 -3.64
N PRO A 224 33.30 -3.84 -4.70
CA PRO A 224 34.73 -4.14 -4.62
C PRO A 224 35.56 -2.93 -4.17
N ALA A 225 36.69 -3.21 -3.51
CA ALA A 225 37.66 -2.18 -3.12
C ALA A 225 38.21 -1.43 -4.35
N GLY A 226 38.41 -0.12 -4.21
CA GLY A 226 38.86 0.76 -5.29
C GLY A 226 37.77 1.14 -6.29
N THR A 227 36.50 0.79 -6.04
CA THR A 227 35.35 1.24 -6.85
C THR A 227 34.52 2.28 -6.08
N PRO A 228 33.73 3.12 -6.76
CA PRO A 228 32.80 4.03 -6.09
C PRO A 228 31.87 3.27 -5.16
N GLU A 229 31.64 3.81 -3.95
CA GLU A 229 30.84 3.18 -2.90
C GLU A 229 31.41 1.85 -2.37
N GLU A 230 32.74 1.65 -2.46
CA GLU A 230 33.43 0.46 -1.95
C GLU A 230 32.96 0.04 -0.55
N GLY A 231 32.77 -1.27 -0.36
CA GLY A 231 32.37 -1.85 0.92
C GLY A 231 30.88 -1.72 1.27
N LYS A 232 30.09 -0.91 0.56
CA LYS A 232 28.63 -0.89 0.72
C LYS A 232 28.00 -2.14 0.13
N TYR A 233 26.87 -2.58 0.68
CA TYR A 233 26.16 -3.76 0.22
C TYR A 233 25.56 -3.55 -1.16
N VAL A 234 25.57 -4.60 -1.97
CA VAL A 234 25.00 -4.60 -3.32
C VAL A 234 24.28 -5.93 -3.62
N LEU A 235 23.09 -5.85 -4.19
CA LEU A 235 22.42 -6.97 -4.84
C LEU A 235 22.77 -6.97 -6.33
N THR A 236 23.32 -8.09 -6.78
CA THR A 236 23.79 -8.26 -8.15
C THR A 236 22.85 -9.14 -8.97
N ALA A 237 21.91 -9.80 -8.30
CA ALA A 237 20.83 -10.59 -8.88
C ALA A 237 19.72 -10.77 -7.82
N PHE A 238 18.49 -10.98 -8.27
CA PHE A 238 17.36 -11.47 -7.49
C PHE A 238 17.02 -12.93 -7.84
N GLY A 239 16.19 -13.57 -7.02
CA GLY A 239 15.70 -14.92 -7.30
C GLY A 239 14.55 -14.97 -8.33
N GLY A 240 13.85 -16.11 -8.37
CA GLY A 240 12.85 -16.42 -9.39
C GLY A 240 11.39 -16.07 -9.08
N TYR A 241 11.09 -15.50 -7.90
CA TYR A 241 9.71 -15.23 -7.49
C TYR A 241 9.48 -13.79 -7.07
N ALA A 242 8.41 -13.15 -7.56
CA ALA A 242 8.02 -11.80 -7.17
C ALA A 242 7.20 -11.83 -5.87
N ASN A 243 7.87 -12.02 -4.74
CA ASN A 243 7.22 -12.24 -3.44
C ASN A 243 7.56 -11.16 -2.41
N HIS A 244 8.34 -10.16 -2.80
CA HIS A 244 8.81 -9.11 -1.91
C HIS A 244 8.82 -7.75 -2.61
N ALA A 245 8.56 -6.68 -1.86
CA ALA A 245 8.52 -5.31 -2.38
C ALA A 245 9.52 -4.42 -1.65
N GLN A 246 10.14 -3.53 -2.41
CA GLN A 246 11.15 -2.59 -1.93
C GLN A 246 11.00 -1.25 -2.67
N THR A 247 11.72 -0.21 -2.23
CA THR A 247 11.65 1.13 -2.83
C THR A 247 13.04 1.59 -3.27
N ILE A 248 13.17 2.01 -4.53
CA ILE A 248 14.35 2.69 -5.07
C ILE A 248 14.28 4.16 -4.67
N VAL A 249 15.37 4.67 -4.09
CA VAL A 249 15.49 5.99 -3.48
C VAL A 249 16.65 6.80 -4.05
N GLY A 250 17.26 6.36 -5.15
CA GLY A 250 18.40 7.02 -5.73
C GLY A 250 19.10 6.15 -6.76
N TYR A 251 20.10 6.72 -7.43
CA TYR A 251 20.96 6.01 -8.36
C TYR A 251 22.40 6.52 -8.31
N ASN A 252 23.33 5.68 -8.75
CA ASN A 252 24.73 6.03 -8.92
C ASN A 252 25.26 5.34 -10.18
N ASP A 253 25.56 6.13 -11.21
CA ASP A 253 26.04 5.66 -12.52
C ASP A 253 27.47 5.12 -12.50
N SER A 254 28.14 5.13 -11.34
CA SER A 254 29.57 4.82 -11.24
C SER A 254 29.90 3.60 -10.38
N ILE A 255 28.94 3.02 -9.64
CA ILE A 255 29.19 1.78 -8.89
C ILE A 255 29.50 0.63 -9.85
N ARG A 256 30.24 -0.39 -9.39
CA ARG A 256 30.78 -1.41 -10.29
C ARG A 256 30.67 -2.81 -9.72
N TRP A 257 30.37 -3.76 -10.60
CA TRP A 257 30.37 -5.18 -10.30
C TRP A 257 30.85 -5.97 -11.52
N ASP A 258 31.90 -6.77 -11.35
CA ASP A 258 32.50 -7.61 -12.39
C ASP A 258 31.71 -8.94 -12.45
N TYR A 259 30.89 -9.10 -13.49
CA TYR A 259 30.02 -10.27 -13.64
C TYR A 259 30.75 -11.45 -14.28
N ASN A 260 31.75 -11.19 -15.13
CA ASN A 260 32.46 -12.23 -15.88
C ASN A 260 33.83 -12.61 -15.26
N ASN A 261 34.25 -11.92 -14.20
CA ASN A 261 35.51 -12.07 -13.47
C ASN A 261 36.76 -11.84 -14.35
N ASP A 262 36.70 -10.95 -15.33
CA ASP A 262 37.84 -10.62 -16.19
C ASP A 262 38.73 -9.48 -15.65
N GLY A 263 38.32 -8.85 -14.54
CA GLY A 263 39.04 -7.76 -13.89
C GLY A 263 38.82 -6.39 -14.54
N GLN A 264 37.90 -6.27 -15.50
CA GLN A 264 37.44 -5.02 -16.08
C GLN A 264 35.98 -4.76 -15.68
N TYR A 265 35.50 -3.55 -15.99
CA TYR A 265 34.10 -3.19 -15.82
C TYR A 265 33.65 -2.50 -17.09
N THR A 266 32.66 -3.06 -17.77
CA THR A 266 32.19 -2.55 -19.05
C THR A 266 30.67 -2.53 -19.17
N ASN A 267 30.17 -1.62 -20.01
CA ASN A 267 28.76 -1.59 -20.44
C ASN A 267 28.65 -1.71 -21.97
N HIS A 268 29.75 -2.06 -22.65
CA HIS A 268 29.89 -2.01 -24.11
C HIS A 268 30.47 -3.29 -24.72
N ILE A 269 30.64 -4.34 -23.91
CA ILE A 269 31.12 -5.66 -24.31
C ILE A 269 29.98 -6.64 -24.02
N ASP A 270 29.73 -7.57 -24.93
CA ASP A 270 28.81 -8.69 -24.69
C ASP A 270 29.51 -9.69 -23.75
N ILE A 271 29.15 -9.67 -22.48
CA ILE A 271 29.77 -10.51 -21.44
C ILE A 271 28.99 -11.80 -21.22
N ASN A 272 27.79 -11.92 -21.78
CA ASN A 272 26.90 -13.05 -21.59
C ASN A 272 26.89 -14.00 -22.82
N GLY A 273 27.39 -13.54 -23.97
CA GLY A 273 27.55 -14.29 -25.21
C GLY A 273 26.28 -14.48 -26.04
N ASP A 274 25.24 -13.68 -25.81
CA ASP A 274 23.97 -13.74 -26.57
C ASP A 274 24.02 -12.98 -27.91
N GLY A 275 25.11 -12.25 -28.18
CA GLY A 275 25.33 -11.51 -29.41
C GLY A 275 24.73 -10.10 -29.43
N GLU A 276 24.13 -9.64 -28.33
CA GLU A 276 23.64 -8.29 -28.14
C GLU A 276 24.39 -7.61 -27.00
N VAL A 277 24.68 -6.31 -27.13
CA VAL A 277 25.23 -5.52 -26.01
C VAL A 277 24.11 -4.64 -25.48
N ASN A 278 23.58 -5.00 -24.31
CA ASN A 278 22.46 -4.30 -23.69
C ASN A 278 22.64 -4.21 -22.16
N MET A 279 21.60 -3.78 -21.42
CA MET A 279 21.69 -3.62 -19.96
C MET A 279 22.03 -4.92 -19.21
N LYS A 280 21.84 -6.09 -19.82
CA LYS A 280 22.24 -7.38 -19.25
C LYS A 280 23.75 -7.58 -19.26
N ASP A 281 24.50 -6.74 -19.97
CA ASP A 281 25.96 -6.77 -20.00
C ASP A 281 26.59 -5.69 -19.14
N TRP A 282 25.78 -4.89 -18.46
CA TRP A 282 26.28 -3.73 -17.73
C TRP A 282 26.86 -4.11 -16.39
N GLU A 283 28.13 -3.79 -16.23
CA GLU A 283 28.90 -3.95 -14.99
C GLU A 283 29.01 -2.63 -14.21
N ILE A 284 28.57 -1.52 -14.81
CA ILE A 284 28.66 -0.17 -14.25
C ILE A 284 27.27 0.45 -14.09
N GLY A 285 27.00 0.95 -12.88
CA GLY A 285 25.81 1.71 -12.52
C GLY A 285 24.76 0.89 -11.78
N GLY A 286 24.00 1.57 -10.92
CA GLY A 286 22.93 0.93 -10.17
C GLY A 286 22.06 1.89 -9.38
N PHE A 287 21.01 1.34 -8.78
CA PHE A 287 20.08 2.04 -7.91
C PHE A 287 20.44 1.86 -6.44
N LYS A 288 20.14 2.86 -5.63
CA LYS A 288 20.07 2.73 -4.17
C LYS A 288 18.63 2.39 -3.80
N MET A 289 18.43 1.35 -3.00
CA MET A 289 17.11 0.94 -2.52
C MET A 289 17.07 0.88 -0.99
N VAL A 290 15.87 0.96 -0.44
CA VAL A 290 15.57 0.84 0.99
C VAL A 290 14.66 -0.36 1.24
N GLN A 291 14.85 -0.99 2.40
CA GLN A 291 14.05 -2.11 2.86
C GLN A 291 13.41 -1.88 4.23
N SER A 292 12.29 -2.55 4.50
CA SER A 292 11.52 -2.46 5.76
C SER A 292 11.88 -3.55 6.78
N TYR A 293 13.12 -4.02 6.78
CA TYR A 293 13.66 -4.97 7.77
C TYR A 293 14.68 -4.31 8.72
N GLY A 294 14.44 -3.05 9.07
CA GLY A 294 15.37 -2.20 9.80
C GLY A 294 15.51 -2.43 11.31
N GLY A 295 14.99 -3.52 11.89
CA GLY A 295 15.02 -3.76 13.34
C GLY A 295 15.49 -5.16 13.74
N ALA A 296 16.80 -5.28 13.99
CA ALA A 296 17.53 -6.36 14.70
C ALA A 296 17.95 -7.64 13.93
N PRO A 297 19.22 -7.72 13.49
CA PRO A 297 20.09 -6.61 13.13
C PRO A 297 20.60 -6.72 11.67
N THR A 298 20.70 -5.56 11.03
CA THR A 298 21.50 -5.27 9.82
C THR A 298 21.11 -6.02 8.54
N TRP A 299 19.97 -5.65 7.95
CA TRP A 299 19.86 -5.78 6.49
C TRP A 299 20.54 -4.58 5.85
N GLY A 300 21.59 -4.85 5.08
CA GLY A 300 22.31 -3.84 4.30
C GLY A 300 23.03 -2.79 5.16
N ASP A 301 23.25 -1.65 4.52
CA ASP A 301 23.82 -0.44 5.09
C ASP A 301 22.72 0.34 5.83
N GLN A 302 22.34 -0.15 7.01
CA GLN A 302 21.29 0.45 7.85
C GLN A 302 19.90 0.45 7.18
N GLY A 303 19.55 -0.63 6.49
CA GLY A 303 18.29 -0.77 5.75
C GLY A 303 18.38 -0.36 4.28
N TYR A 304 19.53 0.16 3.84
CA TYR A 304 19.78 0.48 2.44
C TYR A 304 20.73 -0.52 1.79
N CYS A 305 20.65 -0.66 0.48
CA CYS A 305 21.55 -1.49 -0.32
C CYS A 305 21.57 -0.94 -1.75
N TYR A 306 22.65 -1.16 -2.49
CA TYR A 306 22.65 -0.95 -3.94
C TYR A 306 22.05 -2.15 -4.68
N MET A 307 21.57 -1.93 -5.89
CA MET A 307 21.28 -2.96 -6.88
C MET A 307 21.81 -2.53 -8.23
N MET A 308 22.50 -3.42 -8.96
CA MET A 308 23.09 -3.08 -10.27
C MET A 308 22.00 -2.83 -11.31
N TYR A 309 22.22 -1.93 -12.29
CA TYR A 309 21.24 -1.69 -13.36
C TYR A 309 20.91 -2.95 -14.17
N LYS A 310 21.86 -3.89 -14.28
CA LYS A 310 21.61 -5.22 -14.84
C LYS A 310 20.41 -5.94 -14.22
N THR A 311 20.16 -5.77 -12.91
CA THR A 311 19.04 -6.42 -12.21
C THR A 311 17.65 -5.92 -12.65
N VAL A 312 17.56 -4.78 -13.34
CA VAL A 312 16.30 -4.35 -13.97
C VAL A 312 16.22 -4.72 -15.45
N GLY A 313 17.36 -4.98 -16.10
CA GLY A 313 17.42 -5.50 -17.48
C GLY A 313 17.23 -7.03 -17.57
N ASP A 314 17.61 -7.77 -16.54
CA ASP A 314 17.38 -9.22 -16.44
C ASP A 314 15.91 -9.52 -16.13
N LYS A 315 15.44 -10.70 -16.57
CA LYS A 315 14.09 -11.19 -16.28
C LYS A 315 14.07 -11.84 -14.90
N ILE A 316 12.89 -11.87 -14.29
CA ILE A 316 12.70 -12.68 -13.08
C ILE A 316 13.03 -14.15 -13.37
N GLY A 317 13.76 -14.80 -12.48
CA GLY A 317 14.33 -16.14 -12.71
C GLY A 317 15.78 -16.11 -13.22
N ASP A 318 16.17 -15.05 -13.91
CA ASP A 318 17.53 -14.85 -14.46
C ASP A 318 18.33 -13.78 -13.70
N GLY A 319 17.86 -13.35 -12.52
CA GLY A 319 18.49 -12.28 -11.73
C GLY A 319 17.69 -10.97 -11.65
N GLY A 320 16.55 -10.91 -12.36
CA GLY A 320 15.76 -9.70 -12.55
C GLY A 320 14.68 -9.38 -11.53
N ILE A 321 14.16 -8.15 -11.62
CA ILE A 321 12.92 -7.74 -10.95
C ILE A 321 11.67 -8.17 -11.73
N TRP A 322 10.51 -8.11 -11.09
CA TRP A 322 9.25 -8.44 -11.73
C TRP A 322 8.91 -7.50 -12.87
N ASN A 323 8.66 -8.06 -14.06
CA ASN A 323 8.26 -7.37 -15.29
C ASN A 323 9.17 -6.23 -15.75
N HIS A 324 10.38 -6.10 -15.20
CA HIS A 324 11.24 -4.93 -15.43
C HIS A 324 10.58 -3.60 -15.03
N CYS A 325 9.58 -3.61 -14.14
CA CYS A 325 8.76 -2.43 -13.87
C CYS A 325 9.01 -1.83 -12.48
N VAL A 326 9.09 -0.50 -12.46
CA VAL A 326 9.02 0.32 -11.25
C VAL A 326 7.73 1.15 -11.28
N HIS A 327 7.13 1.35 -10.11
CA HIS A 327 5.87 2.05 -9.95
C HIS A 327 6.06 3.33 -9.13
N VAL A 328 5.59 4.44 -9.68
CA VAL A 328 5.74 5.78 -9.11
C VAL A 328 4.36 6.42 -8.91
N LEU A 329 4.28 7.37 -7.98
CA LEU A 329 3.02 7.96 -7.55
C LEU A 329 3.00 9.46 -7.86
N ASP A 330 1.89 9.91 -8.45
CA ASP A 330 1.54 11.32 -8.56
C ASP A 330 0.51 11.62 -7.47
N VAL A 331 0.92 12.40 -6.48
CA VAL A 331 0.15 12.71 -5.26
C VAL A 331 -0.64 14.00 -5.38
N LYS A 332 -1.64 14.17 -4.52
CA LYS A 332 -2.35 15.45 -4.37
C LYS A 332 -1.78 16.20 -3.17
N GLU A 333 -1.25 17.41 -3.39
CA GLU A 333 -0.83 18.32 -2.31
C GLU A 333 -1.98 18.50 -1.30
N SER A 334 -3.17 18.81 -1.82
CA SER A 334 -4.42 18.94 -1.08
C SER A 334 -5.58 18.28 -1.82
N CYS A 335 -6.54 17.73 -1.06
CA CYS A 335 -7.73 17.10 -1.60
C CYS A 335 -8.87 17.21 -0.59
N GLU A 336 -9.68 18.25 -0.69
CA GLU A 336 -10.83 18.40 0.20
C GLU A 336 -12.08 17.77 -0.45
N PRO A 337 -12.71 16.76 0.17
CA PRO A 337 -13.96 16.22 -0.33
C PRO A 337 -15.06 17.28 -0.23
N GLN A 338 -15.79 17.46 -1.33
CA GLN A 338 -16.92 18.40 -1.45
C GLN A 338 -18.20 17.83 -0.84
N ALA A 339 -18.36 16.51 -0.84
CA ALA A 339 -19.47 15.84 -0.19
C ALA A 339 -19.05 14.45 0.29
N THR A 340 -19.56 14.04 1.44
CA THR A 340 -19.29 12.70 1.99
C THR A 340 -20.55 12.03 2.50
N MET A 341 -20.52 10.70 2.61
CA MET A 341 -21.48 9.95 3.41
C MET A 341 -20.84 9.54 4.73
N LYS A 342 -21.54 9.79 5.84
CA LYS A 342 -21.20 9.24 7.15
C LYS A 342 -22.12 8.04 7.41
N VAL A 343 -21.53 6.89 7.73
CA VAL A 343 -22.27 5.63 7.86
C VAL A 343 -21.91 4.97 9.18
N THR A 344 -22.92 4.43 9.88
CA THR A 344 -22.73 3.52 11.00
C THR A 344 -23.39 2.19 10.67
N LEU A 345 -22.62 1.12 10.66
CA LEU A 345 -23.04 -0.20 10.19
C LEU A 345 -22.68 -1.26 11.24
N THR A 346 -23.61 -2.17 11.51
CA THR A 346 -23.35 -3.34 12.36
C THR A 346 -23.47 -4.59 11.52
N HIS A 347 -22.44 -5.45 11.55
CA HIS A 347 -22.49 -6.79 11.00
C HIS A 347 -21.50 -7.69 11.75
N ASP A 348 -21.78 -8.98 11.87
CA ASP A 348 -20.86 -9.93 12.52
C ASP A 348 -19.97 -10.73 11.57
N SER A 349 -20.05 -10.41 10.29
CA SER A 349 -19.23 -11.05 9.24
C SER A 349 -18.93 -10.05 8.11
N ARG A 350 -17.76 -9.41 8.17
CA ARG A 350 -17.43 -8.27 7.31
C ARG A 350 -17.16 -8.63 5.85
N ASP A 351 -16.78 -9.88 5.58
CA ASP A 351 -16.53 -10.37 4.21
C ASP A 351 -17.82 -10.73 3.45
N LYS A 352 -18.97 -10.67 4.11
CA LYS A 352 -20.29 -10.81 3.49
C LYS A 352 -20.86 -9.51 2.97
N ILE A 353 -20.20 -8.38 3.25
CA ILE A 353 -20.76 -7.05 3.00
C ILE A 353 -20.03 -6.32 1.88
N LYS A 354 -20.81 -5.72 0.96
CA LYS A 354 -20.36 -4.66 0.06
C LYS A 354 -21.15 -3.37 0.27
N VAL A 355 -20.46 -2.24 0.31
CA VAL A 355 -21.06 -0.90 0.42
C VAL A 355 -20.92 -0.12 -0.88
N VAL A 356 -22.01 0.48 -1.35
CA VAL A 356 -22.09 1.29 -2.57
C VAL A 356 -22.86 2.57 -2.27
N ALA A 357 -22.35 3.70 -2.76
CA ALA A 357 -23.07 4.98 -2.74
C ALA A 357 -23.76 5.21 -4.09
N GLY A 358 -24.87 5.93 -4.10
CA GLY A 358 -25.52 6.30 -5.36
C GLY A 358 -26.37 7.56 -5.28
N VAL A 359 -26.73 8.08 -6.45
CA VAL A 359 -27.54 9.29 -6.59
C VAL A 359 -28.56 9.17 -7.72
N SER A 360 -29.68 9.88 -7.60
CA SER A 360 -30.72 10.01 -8.61
C SER A 360 -31.27 11.43 -8.62
N ASN A 361 -31.38 12.02 -9.81
CA ASN A 361 -32.09 13.28 -10.04
C ASN A 361 -33.62 13.11 -10.02
N ASN A 362 -34.11 11.87 -10.00
CA ASN A 362 -35.52 11.57 -9.77
C ASN A 362 -35.74 11.23 -8.29
N ILE A 363 -36.31 12.17 -7.52
CA ILE A 363 -36.61 12.01 -6.09
C ILE A 363 -37.64 10.92 -5.79
N ASN A 364 -38.47 10.56 -6.77
CA ASN A 364 -39.44 9.45 -6.65
C ASN A 364 -38.83 8.11 -7.05
N GLY A 365 -37.57 8.08 -7.48
CA GLY A 365 -36.84 6.86 -7.79
C GLY A 365 -36.65 5.99 -6.55
N THR A 366 -36.74 4.67 -6.75
CA THR A 366 -36.49 3.65 -5.73
C THR A 366 -35.08 3.05 -5.82
N SER A 367 -34.29 3.48 -6.81
CA SER A 367 -32.91 3.05 -7.05
C SER A 367 -32.07 4.23 -7.55
N PRO A 368 -30.74 4.19 -7.35
CA PRO A 368 -29.85 5.20 -7.92
C PRO A 368 -29.84 5.14 -9.46
N GLN A 369 -29.59 6.29 -10.08
CA GLN A 369 -29.26 6.41 -11.51
C GLN A 369 -27.77 6.22 -11.76
N TYR A 370 -26.95 6.68 -10.80
CA TYR A 370 -25.50 6.59 -10.81
C TYR A 370 -25.02 5.98 -9.52
N ILE A 371 -24.03 5.11 -9.60
CA ILE A 371 -23.43 4.44 -8.44
C ILE A 371 -21.93 4.71 -8.39
N LEU A 372 -21.40 4.73 -7.17
CA LEU A 372 -19.99 4.81 -6.86
C LEU A 372 -19.63 3.64 -5.94
N GLU A 373 -18.75 2.79 -6.44
CA GLU A 373 -18.19 1.66 -5.69
C GLU A 373 -16.83 2.04 -5.10
N TYR A 374 -16.44 1.34 -4.03
CA TYR A 374 -15.20 1.59 -3.31
C TYR A 374 -14.32 0.33 -3.28
N PRO A 375 -12.98 0.49 -3.27
CA PRO A 375 -12.05 -0.64 -3.11
C PRO A 375 -11.98 -1.18 -1.67
N ILE A 376 -12.72 -0.56 -0.75
CA ILE A 376 -12.92 -0.96 0.65
C ILE A 376 -14.39 -1.35 0.86
N PHE A 377 -14.66 -2.16 1.89
CA PHE A 377 -16.00 -2.72 2.14
C PHE A 377 -16.55 -3.43 0.89
N ASN A 378 -15.81 -4.39 0.35
CA ASN A 378 -16.18 -5.11 -0.87
C ASN A 378 -15.95 -6.63 -0.73
N TYR A 379 -16.69 -7.29 0.17
CA TYR A 379 -16.60 -8.72 0.44
C TYR A 379 -15.19 -9.18 0.82
N GLN A 380 -14.59 -8.49 1.79
CA GLN A 380 -13.15 -8.46 1.97
C GLN A 380 -12.72 -8.85 3.38
N SER A 381 -11.49 -9.37 3.46
CA SER A 381 -10.75 -9.58 4.71
C SER A 381 -11.37 -10.57 5.72
N GLY A 382 -12.05 -11.61 5.21
CA GLY A 382 -12.46 -12.79 5.96
C GLY A 382 -13.59 -12.58 6.98
N ASP A 383 -14.17 -13.70 7.41
CA ASP A 383 -15.31 -13.78 8.33
C ASP A 383 -14.95 -13.34 9.76
N GLN A 384 -15.06 -12.04 9.99
CA GLN A 384 -14.81 -11.37 11.28
C GLN A 384 -15.85 -10.28 11.53
N TYR A 385 -15.96 -9.82 12.77
CA TYR A 385 -16.71 -8.60 13.10
C TYR A 385 -16.13 -7.40 12.33
N MET A 386 -16.95 -6.37 12.10
CA MET A 386 -16.57 -5.21 11.28
C MET A 386 -15.22 -4.59 11.68
N GLN A 387 -14.93 -4.43 12.97
CA GLN A 387 -13.65 -3.89 13.46
C GLN A 387 -12.55 -4.94 13.71
N GLY A 388 -12.79 -6.21 13.36
CA GLY A 388 -11.85 -7.33 13.52
C GLY A 388 -12.18 -8.28 14.67
N GLY A 389 -11.70 -9.52 14.54
CA GLY A 389 -11.90 -10.62 15.48
C GLY A 389 -13.37 -11.02 15.65
N TRP A 390 -13.70 -11.66 16.77
CA TRP A 390 -15.08 -12.06 17.14
C TRP A 390 -15.48 -11.60 18.55
N SER A 391 -14.69 -10.69 19.12
CA SER A 391 -14.96 -10.10 20.43
C SER A 391 -14.17 -8.81 20.60
N PRO A 392 -14.67 -7.86 21.42
CA PRO A 392 -15.98 -7.88 22.07
C PRO A 392 -17.13 -7.67 21.07
N PRO A 393 -18.40 -7.91 21.44
CA PRO A 393 -19.55 -7.65 20.58
C PRO A 393 -19.63 -6.22 20.01
N GLY A 394 -19.00 -5.25 20.68
CA GLY A 394 -18.87 -3.87 20.18
C GLY A 394 -18.15 -3.78 18.84
N ASN A 395 -17.22 -4.69 18.53
CA ASN A 395 -16.50 -4.71 17.26
C ASN A 395 -17.39 -5.03 16.06
N LYS A 396 -18.62 -5.52 16.28
CA LYS A 396 -19.60 -5.70 15.18
C LYS A 396 -19.99 -4.39 14.53
N THR A 397 -19.87 -3.27 15.24
CA THR A 397 -20.32 -1.96 14.75
C THR A 397 -19.13 -1.12 14.31
N ILE A 398 -19.20 -0.50 13.14
CA ILE A 398 -18.18 0.41 12.61
C ILE A 398 -18.84 1.71 12.17
N GLU A 399 -18.16 2.83 12.41
CA GLU A 399 -18.48 4.14 11.82
C GLU A 399 -17.40 4.48 10.79
N PHE A 400 -17.80 4.96 9.61
CA PHE A 400 -16.87 5.32 8.54
C PHE A 400 -17.42 6.43 7.66
N GLY A 401 -16.51 7.04 6.89
CA GLY A 401 -16.81 8.07 5.88
C GLY A 401 -16.54 7.56 4.47
N LEU A 402 -17.37 7.97 3.52
CA LEU A 402 -17.18 7.73 2.08
C LEU A 402 -17.19 9.06 1.34
N ASP A 403 -16.21 9.30 0.48
CA ASP A 403 -16.20 10.48 -0.38
C ASP A 403 -17.13 10.27 -1.57
N ILE A 404 -18.20 11.07 -1.65
CA ILE A 404 -19.18 11.05 -2.74
C ILE A 404 -19.06 12.26 -3.65
N SER A 405 -18.01 13.07 -3.52
CA SER A 405 -17.73 14.21 -4.41
C SER A 405 -17.80 13.83 -5.90
N PRO A 406 -17.32 12.65 -6.34
CA PRO A 406 -17.47 12.25 -7.74
C PRO A 406 -18.92 12.15 -8.23
N LEU A 407 -19.90 11.91 -7.35
CA LEU A 407 -21.32 11.87 -7.73
C LEU A 407 -21.89 13.26 -7.98
N LEU A 408 -21.23 14.33 -7.52
CA LEU A 408 -21.71 15.71 -7.70
C LEU A 408 -21.64 16.18 -9.17
N SER A 409 -20.87 15.50 -10.04
CA SER A 409 -20.91 15.76 -11.49
C SER A 409 -22.24 15.31 -12.13
N GLU A 410 -22.92 14.35 -11.52
CA GLU A 410 -24.11 13.69 -12.06
C GLU A 410 -25.43 14.29 -11.56
N ILE A 411 -25.38 15.18 -10.57
CA ILE A 411 -26.59 15.78 -9.98
C ILE A 411 -27.07 17.03 -10.73
N ASN A 412 -28.36 17.35 -10.60
CA ASN A 412 -28.91 18.65 -10.99
C ASN A 412 -28.76 19.64 -9.83
N LEU A 413 -27.88 20.63 -9.98
CA LEU A 413 -27.68 21.67 -8.97
C LEU A 413 -28.91 22.55 -8.78
N GLY A 414 -29.08 23.09 -7.57
CA GLY A 414 -30.22 23.91 -7.16
C GLY A 414 -31.55 23.14 -7.14
N GLN A 415 -31.52 21.79 -7.21
CA GLN A 415 -32.70 20.93 -7.16
C GLN A 415 -32.56 19.83 -6.11
N ASP A 416 -33.68 19.36 -5.58
CA ASP A 416 -33.70 18.20 -4.70
C ASP A 416 -33.20 16.97 -5.46
N VAL A 417 -32.19 16.31 -4.91
CA VAL A 417 -31.64 15.06 -5.42
C VAL A 417 -31.67 14.00 -4.34
N LYS A 418 -31.76 12.73 -4.76
CA LYS A 418 -31.89 11.61 -3.84
C LYS A 418 -30.62 10.79 -3.81
N PHE A 419 -30.01 10.71 -2.62
CA PHE A 419 -28.85 9.88 -2.35
C PHE A 419 -29.26 8.53 -1.78
N PHE A 420 -28.49 7.51 -2.11
CA PHE A 420 -28.72 6.13 -1.71
C PHE A 420 -27.45 5.56 -1.06
N LEU A 421 -27.63 4.93 0.10
CA LEU A 421 -26.67 3.99 0.66
C LEU A 421 -27.17 2.58 0.36
N GLN A 422 -26.38 1.82 -0.39
CA GLN A 422 -26.66 0.43 -0.74
C GLN A 422 -25.68 -0.49 -0.03
N VAL A 423 -26.22 -1.43 0.74
CA VAL A 423 -25.45 -2.51 1.38
C VAL A 423 -25.91 -3.82 0.77
N TYR A 424 -25.00 -4.46 0.04
CA TYR A 424 -25.22 -5.78 -0.51
C TYR A 424 -24.67 -6.82 0.46
N GLU A 425 -25.45 -7.84 0.73
CA GLU A 425 -25.02 -9.01 1.48
C GLU A 425 -24.90 -10.22 0.55
N TYR A 426 -23.80 -10.94 0.67
CA TYR A 426 -23.62 -12.25 0.04
C TYR A 426 -23.42 -13.30 1.14
N ASP A 427 -24.51 -13.94 1.52
CA ASP A 427 -24.58 -14.92 2.60
C ASP A 427 -25.55 -16.07 2.28
N PRO A 428 -25.24 -16.93 1.29
CA PRO A 428 -26.15 -18.02 0.92
C PRO A 428 -26.44 -19.02 2.06
N GLY A 429 -25.66 -18.98 3.16
CA GLY A 429 -25.82 -19.80 4.35
C GLY A 429 -26.65 -19.17 5.47
N ALA A 430 -26.98 -17.88 5.39
CA ALA A 430 -27.65 -17.12 6.46
C ALA A 430 -26.95 -17.26 7.82
N GLU A 431 -25.63 -17.09 7.83
CA GLU A 431 -24.81 -17.25 9.04
C GLU A 431 -24.42 -15.91 9.68
N GLY A 432 -24.49 -14.82 8.92
CA GLY A 432 -24.23 -13.44 9.33
C GLY A 432 -25.52 -12.70 9.62
N THR A 433 -25.44 -11.69 10.47
CA THR A 433 -26.56 -10.77 10.71
C THR A 433 -26.07 -9.36 10.94
N GLY A 434 -26.86 -8.39 10.50
CA GLY A 434 -26.57 -6.99 10.78
C GLY A 434 -27.67 -6.02 10.41
N GLN A 435 -27.32 -4.75 10.52
CA GLN A 435 -28.22 -3.63 10.29
C GLN A 435 -27.43 -2.37 9.91
N ILE A 436 -28.06 -1.54 9.08
CA ILE A 436 -27.62 -0.16 8.87
C ILE A 436 -28.17 0.66 10.04
N ASN A 437 -27.29 1.10 10.93
CA ASN A 437 -27.69 1.85 12.12
C ASN A 437 -28.15 3.25 11.73
N SER A 438 -27.35 3.93 10.91
CA SER A 438 -27.62 5.28 10.41
C SER A 438 -26.76 5.60 9.21
N PHE A 439 -27.23 6.52 8.36
CA PHE A 439 -26.37 7.22 7.43
C PHE A 439 -26.82 8.67 7.19
N SER A 440 -25.88 9.52 6.85
CA SER A 440 -26.10 10.91 6.46
C SER A 440 -25.23 11.29 5.26
N VAL A 441 -25.61 12.37 4.58
CA VAL A 441 -24.82 13.04 3.55
C VAL A 441 -24.37 14.39 4.11
N ILE A 442 -23.08 14.67 4.05
CA ILE A 442 -22.52 15.94 4.52
C ILE A 442 -22.03 16.71 3.29
N ASP A 443 -22.54 17.92 3.14
CA ASP A 443 -22.16 18.89 2.12
C ASP A 443 -21.09 19.85 2.68
N TYR A 444 -19.98 19.95 1.94
CA TYR A 444 -18.86 20.84 2.23
C TYR A 444 -18.71 21.99 1.24
N THR A 445 -19.61 22.11 0.25
CA THR A 445 -19.48 23.05 -0.86
C THR A 445 -19.74 24.51 -0.46
N ASP A 446 -20.61 24.75 0.52
CA ASP A 446 -20.85 26.07 1.12
C ASP A 446 -20.89 25.99 2.65
N GLY A 447 -19.81 25.45 3.24
CA GLY A 447 -19.66 25.31 4.70
C GLY A 447 -19.86 23.88 5.17
N TYR A 448 -20.67 23.68 6.21
CA TYR A 448 -20.96 22.35 6.75
C TYR A 448 -22.47 22.20 6.90
N GLU A 449 -23.06 21.28 6.13
CA GLU A 449 -24.46 20.90 6.27
C GLU A 449 -24.62 19.38 6.24
N GLU A 450 -25.29 18.82 7.26
CA GLU A 450 -25.50 17.37 7.37
C GLU A 450 -26.98 17.02 7.19
N TYR A 451 -27.26 16.25 6.13
CA TYR A 451 -28.56 15.67 5.82
C TYR A 451 -28.63 14.25 6.38
N THR A 452 -29.46 14.03 7.41
CA THR A 452 -29.60 12.72 8.06
C THR A 452 -30.74 11.90 7.45
N CYS A 453 -30.51 10.62 7.18
CA CYS A 453 -31.59 9.71 6.79
C CYS A 453 -32.56 9.49 7.95
N ALA A 454 -33.87 9.59 7.68
CA ALA A 454 -34.90 9.33 8.67
C ALA A 454 -35.01 7.84 9.08
N GLN A 455 -34.49 6.93 8.26
CA GLN A 455 -34.47 5.51 8.57
C GLN A 455 -33.22 5.17 9.42
N SER A 456 -33.42 4.41 10.49
CA SER A 456 -32.35 3.99 11.41
C SER A 456 -32.57 2.55 11.84
N ASN A 457 -31.49 1.84 12.16
CA ASN A 457 -31.51 0.43 12.60
C ASN A 457 -32.30 -0.47 11.65
N VAL A 458 -32.09 -0.29 10.34
CA VAL A 458 -32.74 -1.10 9.31
C VAL A 458 -31.99 -2.42 9.19
N PRO A 459 -32.63 -3.58 9.46
CA PRO A 459 -32.00 -4.88 9.29
C PRO A 459 -31.51 -5.05 7.85
N ILE A 460 -30.34 -5.67 7.70
CA ILE A 460 -29.84 -6.07 6.38
C ILE A 460 -30.71 -7.23 5.87
N ASN A 461 -31.12 -7.13 4.62
CA ASN A 461 -31.84 -8.19 3.92
C ASN A 461 -30.89 -9.35 3.63
N GLU A 462 -31.27 -10.52 4.12
CA GLU A 462 -30.52 -11.77 3.98
C GLU A 462 -30.14 -12.07 2.52
N ASN A 463 -28.85 -12.15 2.24
CA ASN A 463 -28.28 -12.47 0.93
C ASN A 463 -28.90 -11.65 -0.22
N ASP A 464 -29.18 -10.37 0.05
CA ASP A 464 -29.80 -9.44 -0.88
C ASP A 464 -29.30 -8.00 -0.68
N LEU A 465 -29.83 -7.07 -1.46
CA LEU A 465 -29.60 -5.65 -1.34
C LEU A 465 -30.49 -5.02 -0.25
N THR A 466 -29.86 -4.26 0.64
CA THR A 466 -30.52 -3.30 1.54
C THR A 466 -30.21 -1.89 1.06
N SER A 467 -31.23 -1.08 0.80
CA SER A 467 -31.08 0.28 0.28
C SER A 467 -31.85 1.27 1.14
N LEU A 468 -31.15 2.27 1.68
CA LEU A 468 -31.77 3.42 2.34
C LEU A 468 -31.47 4.67 1.50
N SER A 469 -32.31 5.70 1.66
CA SER A 469 -32.18 6.92 0.88
C SER A 469 -32.56 8.17 1.66
N LEU A 470 -32.02 9.30 1.24
CA LEU A 470 -32.40 10.63 1.72
C LEU A 470 -32.41 11.62 0.56
N ILE A 471 -33.10 12.75 0.75
CA ILE A 471 -33.12 13.85 -0.21
C ILE A 471 -32.24 14.97 0.35
N ALA A 472 -31.39 15.52 -0.50
CA ALA A 472 -30.55 16.68 -0.20
C ALA A 472 -30.55 17.63 -1.40
N ASN A 473 -30.22 18.90 -1.15
CA ASN A 473 -30.12 19.93 -2.18
C ASN A 473 -28.68 20.46 -2.18
N PHE A 474 -28.05 20.51 -3.34
CA PHE A 474 -26.71 21.07 -3.51
C PHE A 474 -26.81 22.27 -4.44
N ASP A 475 -26.38 23.43 -3.98
CA ASP A 475 -26.42 24.69 -4.72
C ASP A 475 -25.06 25.39 -4.64
N PHE A 476 -24.17 25.02 -5.54
CA PHE A 476 -22.81 25.56 -5.62
C PHE A 476 -22.37 25.70 -7.08
N ASP A 477 -21.39 26.57 -7.33
CA ASP A 477 -20.83 26.75 -8.67
C ASP A 477 -19.86 25.61 -9.02
N ARG A 478 -20.14 24.86 -10.09
CA ARG A 478 -19.16 23.90 -10.62
C ARG A 478 -17.93 24.64 -11.11
N VAL A 479 -16.76 24.17 -10.71
CA VAL A 479 -15.51 24.60 -11.33
C VAL A 479 -15.51 24.09 -12.77
N GLU A 480 -15.65 25.00 -13.75
CA GLU A 480 -15.43 24.67 -15.15
C GLU A 480 -13.92 24.43 -15.36
N ILE A 481 -13.54 23.19 -15.66
CA ILE A 481 -12.21 22.90 -16.19
C ILE A 481 -12.28 23.25 -17.69
N LEU A 482 -11.70 24.40 -18.06
CA LEU A 482 -11.57 24.86 -19.45
C LEU A 482 -10.58 24.03 -20.27
#